data_AF-A0A0G0E9P8-F1
#
_entry.id   AF-A0A0G0E9P8-F1
#
_cell.length_a   1.000
_cell.length_b   1.000
_cell.length_c   1.000
_cell.angle_alpha   90.00
_cell.angle_beta   90.00
_cell.angle_gamma   90.00
#
_symmetry.space_group_name_H-M   'P 1'
#
loop_
_entity.id
_entity.type
_entity.pdbx_description
1 polymer ?
#
loop_
_entity_poly.entity_id
_entity_poly.type
_entity_poly.pdbx_seq_one_letter_code
_entity_poly.pdbx_strand_id
1 'polypeptide(L)'
;MEQLKLSDAINVFLASMSIGEEKIKELEKIIDSIEKELLPIKTFFISGGTELASIFDIARTISRRAERRVIVVADESKIEIKPFTKAYLNRLSSVLYAFARLSNYRAGITEQSPDYK
;
A
#
# COMPACT_ATOMS: atom_id res chain seq x y z
N MET A 1 28.84 -28.99 -0.09
CA MET A 1 28.44 -27.80 -0.88
C MET A 1 26.99 -27.96 -1.23
N GLU A 2 26.14 -27.28 -0.47
CA GLU A 2 24.69 -27.36 -0.61
C GLU A 2 24.31 -26.71 -1.94
N GLN A 3 23.68 -27.48 -2.84
CA GLN A 3 23.13 -26.94 -4.07
C GLN A 3 22.01 -25.96 -3.68
N LEU A 4 22.26 -24.66 -3.85
CA LEU A 4 21.19 -23.66 -3.78
C LEU A 4 20.11 -24.10 -4.77
N LYS A 5 18.89 -24.38 -4.29
CA LYS A 5 17.80 -24.74 -5.21
C LYS A 5 17.56 -23.54 -6.12
N LEU A 6 17.22 -23.79 -7.39
CA LEU A 6 16.93 -22.73 -8.37
C LEU A 6 15.88 -21.73 -7.84
N SER A 7 14.94 -22.21 -6.99
CA SER A 7 13.99 -21.37 -6.25
C SER A 7 14.66 -20.33 -5.35
N ASP A 8 15.72 -20.72 -4.65
CA ASP A 8 16.42 -19.88 -3.67
C ASP A 8 17.25 -18.84 -4.40
N ALA A 9 17.88 -19.21 -5.53
CA ALA A 9 18.59 -18.28 -6.39
C ALA A 9 17.66 -17.23 -7.02
N ILE A 10 16.46 -17.64 -7.48
CA ILE A 10 15.43 -16.71 -7.99
C ILE A 10 14.95 -15.77 -6.87
N ASN A 11 14.71 -16.29 -5.67
CA ASN A 11 14.27 -15.48 -4.54
C ASN A 11 15.32 -14.44 -4.13
N VAL A 12 16.60 -14.81 -4.13
CA VAL A 12 17.72 -13.88 -3.87
C VAL A 12 17.86 -12.84 -5.00
N PHE A 13 17.70 -13.24 -6.26
CA PHE A 13 17.74 -12.31 -7.39
C PHE A 13 16.57 -11.31 -7.36
N LEU A 14 15.34 -11.75 -7.09
CA LEU A 14 14.19 -10.86 -6.93
C LEU A 14 14.35 -9.94 -5.72
N ALA A 15 14.97 -10.41 -4.63
CA ALA A 15 15.31 -9.57 -3.48
C ALA A 15 16.39 -8.51 -3.79
N SER A 16 17.21 -8.73 -4.84
CA SER A 16 18.22 -7.75 -5.28
C SER A 16 17.60 -6.56 -6.02
N MET A 17 16.42 -6.73 -6.64
CA MET A 17 15.63 -5.65 -7.21
C MET A 17 15.16 -4.72 -6.10
N SER A 18 15.38 -3.42 -6.26
CA SER A 18 15.03 -2.45 -5.23
C SER A 18 14.25 -1.28 -5.77
N ILE A 19 13.34 -0.82 -4.91
CA ILE A 19 12.62 0.40 -5.08
C ILE A 19 13.52 1.54 -4.61
N GLY A 20 13.69 2.57 -5.42
CA GLY A 20 14.41 3.77 -5.02
C GLY A 20 13.51 4.79 -4.33
N GLU A 21 14.12 5.79 -3.71
CA GLU A 21 13.43 6.88 -3.02
C GLU A 21 12.50 7.67 -3.97
N GLU A 22 12.83 7.73 -5.26
CA GLU A 22 12.03 8.42 -6.27
C GLU A 22 10.60 7.87 -6.36
N LYS A 23 10.43 6.55 -6.22
CA LYS A 23 9.11 5.93 -6.24
C LYS A 23 8.26 6.29 -5.05
N ILE A 24 8.87 6.48 -3.88
CA ILE A 24 8.16 6.95 -2.69
C ILE A 24 7.68 8.39 -2.93
N LYS A 25 8.55 9.25 -3.46
CA LYS A 25 8.22 10.64 -3.81
C LYS A 25 7.13 10.73 -4.88
N GLU A 26 7.11 9.83 -5.86
CA GLU A 26 6.01 9.73 -6.84
C GLU A 26 4.67 9.43 -6.16
N LEU A 27 4.63 8.46 -5.24
CA LEU A 27 3.40 8.12 -4.49
C LEU A 27 2.95 9.26 -3.58
N GLU A 28 3.87 9.93 -2.89
CA GLU A 28 3.56 11.09 -2.04
C GLU A 28 2.94 12.23 -2.85
N LYS A 29 3.48 12.54 -4.03
CA LYS A 29 2.90 13.55 -4.93
C LYS A 29 1.47 13.21 -5.38
N ILE A 30 1.17 11.92 -5.57
CA ILE A 30 -0.18 11.45 -5.92
C ILE A 30 -1.11 11.63 -4.72
N ILE A 31 -0.68 11.29 -3.51
CA ILE A 31 -1.49 11.51 -2.30
C ILE A 31 -1.79 13.01 -2.14
N ASP A 32 -0.76 13.86 -2.23
CA ASP A 32 -0.89 15.31 -2.08
C ASP A 32 -1.82 15.93 -3.12
N SER A 33 -1.85 15.42 -4.35
CA SER A 33 -2.76 15.93 -5.38
C SER A 33 -4.21 15.56 -5.10
N ILE A 34 -4.45 14.34 -4.64
CA ILE A 34 -5.79 13.85 -4.29
C ILE A 34 -6.31 14.56 -3.05
N GLU A 35 -5.48 14.73 -2.02
CA GLU A 35 -5.89 15.37 -0.76
C GLU A 35 -6.31 16.83 -0.94
N LYS A 36 -5.80 17.53 -1.96
CA LYS A 36 -6.23 18.90 -2.31
C LYS A 36 -7.66 18.96 -2.86
N GLU A 37 -8.16 17.87 -3.43
CA GLU A 37 -9.54 17.78 -3.94
C GLU A 37 -10.54 17.39 -2.84
N LEU A 38 -10.06 16.71 -1.78
CA LEU A 38 -10.92 16.08 -0.80
C LEU A 38 -11.16 16.94 0.44
N LEU A 39 -12.28 16.71 1.10
CA LEU A 39 -12.52 17.25 2.43
C LEU A 39 -11.54 16.61 3.44
N PRO A 40 -11.05 17.39 4.42
CA PRO A 40 -10.11 16.90 5.43
C PRO A 40 -10.74 15.77 6.25
N ILE A 41 -9.98 14.70 6.43
CA ILE A 41 -10.39 13.51 7.20
C ILE A 41 -10.42 13.87 8.69
N LYS A 42 -11.56 13.66 9.35
CA LYS A 42 -11.69 13.84 10.81
C LYS A 42 -11.82 12.52 11.58
N THR A 43 -12.13 11.44 10.87
CA THR A 43 -12.44 10.11 11.42
C THR A 43 -12.06 9.04 10.41
N PHE A 44 -12.02 7.78 10.84
CA PHE A 44 -11.98 6.67 9.89
C PHE A 44 -13.26 6.65 9.03
N PHE A 45 -13.16 6.16 7.80
CA PHE A 45 -14.32 5.93 6.93
C PHE A 45 -14.58 4.44 6.71
N ILE A 46 -15.83 4.09 6.43
CA ILE A 46 -16.24 2.72 6.11
C ILE A 46 -15.93 2.42 4.64
N SER A 47 -15.17 1.35 4.39
CA SER A 47 -14.79 0.89 3.05
C SER A 47 -16.00 0.60 2.14
N GLY A 48 -15.82 0.81 0.84
CA GLY A 48 -16.85 0.59 -0.19
C GLY A 48 -17.38 1.87 -0.81
N GLY A 49 -18.68 1.91 -1.14
CA GLY A 49 -19.33 3.03 -1.84
C GLY A 49 -19.55 2.70 -3.32
N THR A 50 -18.58 3.03 -4.17
CA THR A 50 -18.57 2.64 -5.59
C THR A 50 -17.86 1.30 -5.81
N GLU A 51 -18.11 0.63 -6.94
CA GLU A 51 -17.36 -0.56 -7.35
C GLU A 51 -15.85 -0.27 -7.42
N LEU A 52 -15.49 0.86 -8.03
CA LEU A 52 -14.10 1.28 -8.16
C LEU A 52 -13.46 1.55 -6.79
N ALA A 53 -14.14 2.24 -5.87
CA ALA A 53 -13.65 2.44 -4.51
C ALA A 53 -13.47 1.11 -3.77
N SER A 54 -14.39 0.17 -3.96
CA SER A 54 -14.31 -1.17 -3.36
C SER A 54 -13.10 -1.95 -3.88
N ILE A 55 -12.80 -1.86 -5.18
CA ILE A 55 -11.60 -2.47 -5.77
C ILE A 55 -10.33 -1.86 -5.16
N PHE A 56 -10.28 -0.53 -4.99
CA PHE A 56 -9.14 0.13 -4.35
C PHE A 56 -8.98 -0.29 -2.89
N ASP A 57 -10.06 -0.45 -2.15
CA ASP A 57 -10.02 -0.97 -0.78
C ASP A 57 -9.50 -2.42 -0.73
N ILE A 58 -9.95 -3.29 -1.65
CA ILE A 58 -9.42 -4.66 -1.76
C ILE A 58 -7.93 -4.63 -2.05
N ALA A 59 -7.50 -3.86 -3.06
CA ALA A 59 -6.09 -3.70 -3.40
C ALA A 59 -5.27 -3.19 -2.20
N ARG A 60 -5.82 -2.25 -1.42
CA ARG A 60 -5.19 -1.73 -0.19
C ARG A 60 -4.99 -2.83 0.84
N THR A 61 -5.96 -3.73 1.04
CA THR A 61 -5.79 -4.86 1.97
C THR A 61 -4.71 -5.84 1.50
N ILE A 62 -4.59 -6.07 0.18
CA ILE A 62 -3.55 -6.90 -0.41
C ILE A 62 -2.17 -6.27 -0.21
N SER A 63 -2.04 -4.97 -0.46
CA SER A 63 -0.80 -4.21 -0.23
C SER A 63 -0.36 -4.28 1.23
N ARG A 64 -1.28 -4.05 2.18
CA ARG A 64 -0.99 -4.18 3.63
C ARG A 64 -0.61 -5.60 4.04
N ARG A 65 -1.21 -6.62 3.40
CA ARG A 65 -0.83 -8.02 3.63
C ARG A 65 0.58 -8.31 3.12
N ALA A 66 0.96 -7.77 1.96
CA ALA A 66 2.32 -7.87 1.44
C ALA A 66 3.32 -7.16 2.37
N GLU A 67 3.04 -5.94 2.81
CA GLU A 67 3.84 -5.18 3.78
C GLU A 67 4.11 -6.00 5.05
N ARG A 68 3.07 -6.58 5.66
CA ARG A 68 3.24 -7.41 6.87
C ARG A 68 4.13 -8.63 6.62
N ARG A 69 4.01 -9.30 5.46
CA ARG A 69 4.88 -10.43 5.11
C ARG A 69 6.33 -10.00 4.91
N VAL A 70 6.56 -8.86 4.28
CA VAL A 70 7.90 -8.27 4.11
C VAL A 70 8.51 -7.97 5.47
N ILE A 71 7.75 -7.39 6.40
CA ILE A 71 8.24 -7.13 7.78
C ILE A 71 8.65 -8.43 8.47
N VAL A 72 7.81 -9.46 8.44
CA VAL A 72 8.13 -10.77 9.06
C VAL A 72 9.43 -11.35 8.49
N VAL A 73 9.61 -11.33 7.16
CA VAL A 73 10.84 -11.84 6.53
C VAL A 73 12.07 -11.02 6.91
N ALA A 74 11.93 -9.70 7.02
CA ALA A 74 13.00 -8.82 7.46
C ALA A 74 13.40 -9.10 8.92
N ASP A 75 12.43 -9.30 9.81
CA ASP A 75 12.65 -9.56 11.23
C ASP A 75 13.31 -10.93 11.47
N GLU A 76 12.91 -11.95 10.71
CA GLU A 76 13.52 -13.28 10.75
C GLU A 76 14.94 -13.32 10.16
N SER A 77 15.45 -12.20 9.63
CA SER A 77 16.78 -12.07 9.01
C SER A 77 17.08 -13.10 7.92
N LYS A 78 16.03 -13.69 7.32
CA LYS A 78 16.17 -14.70 6.26
C LYS A 78 16.67 -14.09 4.96
N ILE A 79 16.34 -12.82 4.71
CA ILE A 79 16.70 -12.04 3.51
C ILE A 79 16.87 -10.59 3.92
N GLU A 80 17.93 -9.93 3.46
CA GLU A 80 18.11 -8.49 3.65
C GLU A 80 17.09 -7.72 2.79
N ILE A 81 16.22 -6.94 3.43
CA ILE A 81 15.21 -6.13 2.74
C ILE A 81 15.67 -4.68 2.73
N LYS A 82 15.81 -4.11 1.53
CA LYS A 82 16.21 -2.71 1.36
C LYS A 82 15.16 -1.76 1.99
N PRO A 83 15.59 -0.65 2.62
CA PRO A 83 14.73 0.21 3.44
C PRO A 83 13.55 0.80 2.67
N PHE A 84 13.75 1.17 1.40
CA PHE A 84 12.72 1.79 0.57
C PHE A 84 11.58 0.84 0.19
N THR A 85 11.78 -0.48 0.20
CA THR A 85 10.72 -1.45 -0.10
C THR A 85 9.60 -1.38 0.95
N LYS A 86 9.97 -1.31 2.23
CA LYS A 86 8.99 -1.18 3.34
C LYS A 86 8.23 0.14 3.25
N ALA A 87 8.94 1.24 3.03
CA ALA A 87 8.35 2.57 2.90
C ALA A 87 7.43 2.67 1.67
N TYR A 88 7.80 2.04 0.56
CA TYR A 88 6.97 2.00 -0.65
C TYR A 88 5.66 1.25 -0.42
N LEU A 89 5.69 0.05 0.17
CA LEU A 89 4.45 -0.71 0.43
C LEU A 89 3.51 0.07 1.38
N ASN A 90 4.09 0.75 2.37
CA ASN A 90 3.35 1.64 3.25
C ASN A 90 2.64 2.76 2.46
N ARG A 91 3.39 3.51 1.63
CA ARG A 91 2.85 4.59 0.79
C ARG A 91 1.88 4.11 -0.28
N LEU A 92 2.10 2.94 -0.87
CA LEU A 92 1.18 2.34 -1.82
C LEU A 92 -0.18 2.10 -1.18
N SER A 93 -0.21 1.64 0.07
CA SER A 93 -1.48 1.48 0.80
C SER A 93 -2.20 2.82 1.03
N SER A 94 -1.46 3.92 1.22
CA SER A 94 -2.01 5.28 1.34
C SER A 94 -2.55 5.80 0.01
N VAL A 95 -1.87 5.55 -1.11
CA VAL A 95 -2.36 5.91 -2.45
C VAL A 95 -3.67 5.18 -2.78
N LEU A 96 -3.74 3.87 -2.49
CA LEU A 96 -4.95 3.09 -2.72
C LEU A 96 -6.12 3.58 -1.85
N TYR A 97 -5.83 3.99 -0.60
CA TYR A 97 -6.80 4.65 0.26
C TYR A 97 -7.29 5.98 -0.32
N ALA A 98 -6.38 6.83 -0.80
CA ALA A 98 -6.71 8.11 -1.43
C ALA A 98 -7.57 7.92 -2.69
N PHE A 99 -7.26 6.93 -3.53
CA PHE A 99 -8.05 6.60 -4.71
C PHE A 99 -9.45 6.09 -4.38
N ALA A 100 -9.61 5.28 -3.33
CA ALA A 100 -10.93 4.86 -2.88
C ALA A 100 -11.80 6.06 -2.50
N ARG A 101 -11.24 7.00 -1.72
CA ARG A 101 -11.91 8.24 -1.34
C ARG A 101 -12.25 9.11 -2.55
N LEU A 102 -11.29 9.33 -3.44
CA LEU A 102 -11.48 10.14 -4.64
C LEU A 102 -12.58 9.57 -5.54
N SER A 103 -12.63 8.25 -5.69
CA SER A 103 -13.66 7.58 -6.50
C SER A 103 -15.05 7.83 -5.93
N ASN A 104 -15.21 7.72 -4.61
CA ASN A 104 -16.48 8.02 -3.94
C ASN A 104 -16.84 9.51 -4.02
N TYR A 105 -15.88 10.39 -3.75
CA TYR A 105 -16.08 11.84 -3.82
C TYR A 105 -16.57 12.29 -5.20
N ARG A 106 -15.90 11.82 -6.27
CA ARG A 106 -16.29 12.13 -7.66
C ARG A 106 -17.62 11.52 -8.07
N ALA A 107 -18.06 10.45 -7.42
CA ALA A 107 -19.38 9.84 -7.61
C ALA A 107 -20.47 10.45 -6.71
N GLY A 108 -20.15 11.47 -5.89
CA GLY A 108 -21.11 12.08 -4.97
C GLY A 108 -21.50 11.20 -3.77
N ILE A 109 -20.71 10.17 -3.45
CA ILE A 109 -20.95 9.29 -2.30
C ILE A 109 -20.35 9.93 -1.04
N THR A 110 -21.19 10.16 -0.04
CA THR A 110 -20.77 10.72 1.25
C THR A 110 -20.01 9.69 2.09
N GLU A 111 -18.87 10.11 2.64
CA GLU A 111 -18.07 9.28 3.54
C GLU A 111 -18.81 9.03 4.86
N GLN A 112 -18.96 7.76 5.24
CA GLN A 112 -19.57 7.37 6.51
C GLN A 112 -18.51 7.02 7.54
N SER A 113 -18.67 7.53 8.76
CA SER A 113 -17.82 7.19 9.90
C SER A 113 -18.34 5.92 10.59
N PRO A 114 -17.45 5.03 11.11
CA PRO A 114 -17.86 3.92 11.95
C PRO A 114 -18.61 4.38 13.21
N ASP A 115 -19.61 3.61 13.61
CA ASP A 115 -20.29 3.77 14.90
C ASP A 115 -19.60 2.89 15.95
N TYR A 116 -19.16 3.48 17.05
CA TYR A 116 -18.38 2.83 18.12
C TYR A 116 -19.22 2.59 19.38
N LYS A 117 -20.51 2.28 19.22
CA LYS A 117 -21.41 1.94 20.34
C LYS A 117 -20.91 0.74 21.14
#